data_AF-A0A3R7PID0-F1
#
_entry.id   AF-A0A3R7PID0-F1
#
_cell.length_a   1.000
_cell.length_b   1.000
_cell.length_c   1.000
_cell.angle_alpha   90.00
_cell.angle_beta   90.00
_cell.angle_gamma   90.00
#
_symmetry.space_group_name_H-M   'P 1'
#
loop_
_entity.id
_entity.type
_entity.pdbx_description
1 polymer ?
#
loop_
_entity_poly.entity_id
_entity_poly.type
_entity_poly.pdbx_seq_one_letter_code
_entity_poly.pdbx_strand_id
1 'polypeptide(L)'
;MVYISFEKDGTSVLEPVWALKNHQGPNWMYGQARVQNDDDFLVAFEGTWGSSRGNGFMALDDITLFTGDCSTMPEKAMTSKDCDFQRDACQWKNTTTDSDFRWTTASISRRPATCPTTPSGARSATLLRRVQPGARPQSLTFTSPPWTSQKTARPSVSPSDLVSGRGQHRHAAPEWQFGQVQVNTDTDFRVSIIGMASNGGFAIDDIKTYGGGCRLRPEDAVSNGEETTTP
;
A
#
# COMPACT_ATOMS: atom_id res chain seq x y z
N MET A 1 -10.01 -6.69 13.36
CA MET A 1 -10.21 -5.78 12.21
C MET A 1 -11.41 -4.91 12.52
N VAL A 2 -11.41 -3.69 12.02
CA VAL A 2 -12.52 -2.74 12.12
C VAL A 2 -12.97 -2.41 10.70
N TYR A 3 -14.27 -2.48 10.48
CA TYR A 3 -14.91 -2.14 9.22
C TYR A 3 -15.92 -1.04 9.43
N ILE A 4 -16.19 -0.31 8.37
CA ILE A 4 -17.45 0.40 8.20
C ILE A 4 -18.31 -0.33 7.18
N SER A 5 -19.62 -0.37 7.43
CA SER A 5 -20.60 -0.81 6.45
C SER A 5 -21.53 0.35 6.08
N PHE A 6 -21.72 0.60 4.80
CA PHE A 6 -22.55 1.68 4.27
C PHE A 6 -23.19 1.27 2.94
N GLU A 7 -24.26 1.95 2.53
CA GLU A 7 -24.92 1.69 1.25
C GLU A 7 -24.36 2.62 0.17
N LYS A 8 -23.93 2.06 -0.95
CA LYS A 8 -23.49 2.82 -2.13
C LYS A 8 -24.18 2.29 -3.38
N ASP A 9 -24.89 3.16 -4.09
CA ASP A 9 -25.63 2.82 -5.32
C ASP A 9 -26.58 1.62 -5.14
N GLY A 10 -27.22 1.50 -3.97
CA GLY A 10 -28.12 0.40 -3.62
C GLY A 10 -27.42 -0.93 -3.30
N THR A 11 -26.11 -0.90 -3.06
CA THR A 11 -25.31 -2.06 -2.64
C THR A 11 -24.63 -1.80 -1.30
N SER A 12 -24.74 -2.77 -0.39
CA SER A 12 -24.04 -2.75 0.89
C SER A 12 -22.55 -2.97 0.69
N VAL A 13 -21.74 -1.99 1.08
CA VAL A 13 -20.27 -2.01 0.99
C VAL A 13 -19.70 -2.19 2.39
N LEU A 14 -18.79 -3.17 2.53
CA LEU A 14 -17.96 -3.36 3.72
C LEU A 14 -16.54 -2.90 3.43
N GLU A 15 -16.11 -1.82 4.10
CA GLU A 15 -14.76 -1.28 3.94
C GLU A 15 -13.92 -1.47 5.22
N PRO A 16 -12.75 -2.15 5.14
CA PRO A 16 -11.84 -2.25 6.27
C PRO A 16 -11.12 -0.92 6.52
N VAL A 17 -11.34 -0.32 7.69
CA VAL A 17 -10.68 0.93 8.09
C VAL A 17 -9.44 0.69 8.95
N TRP A 18 -9.35 -0.48 9.59
CA TRP A 18 -8.22 -0.84 10.45
C TRP A 18 -8.05 -2.35 10.58
N ALA A 19 -6.82 -2.84 10.53
CA ALA A 19 -6.52 -4.25 10.73
C ALA A 19 -5.17 -4.45 11.43
N LEU A 20 -5.17 -5.33 12.42
CA LEU A 20 -3.97 -6.02 12.87
C LEU A 20 -4.04 -7.48 12.46
N LYS A 21 -2.93 -8.00 11.97
CA LYS A 21 -2.76 -9.40 11.56
C LYS A 21 -1.78 -10.09 12.50
N ASN A 22 -1.92 -11.41 12.63
CA ASN A 22 -1.09 -12.29 13.48
C ASN A 22 -1.27 -12.03 14.99
N HIS A 23 -0.43 -12.66 15.80
CA HIS A 23 -0.46 -12.51 17.26
C HIS A 23 0.02 -11.12 17.69
N GLN A 24 -0.74 -10.48 18.58
CA GLN A 24 -0.47 -9.12 19.03
C GLN A 24 0.29 -9.01 20.36
N GLY A 25 0.50 -10.13 21.04
CA GLY A 25 1.01 -10.14 22.41
C GLY A 25 -0.13 -10.25 23.42
N PRO A 26 0.20 -10.52 24.70
CA PRO A 26 -0.79 -10.67 25.77
C PRO A 26 -1.25 -9.35 26.40
N ASN A 27 -0.65 -8.22 26.04
CA ASN A 27 -0.90 -6.93 26.67
C ASN A 27 -1.98 -6.14 25.92
N TRP A 28 -2.73 -5.32 26.65
CA TRP A 28 -3.61 -4.31 26.07
C TRP A 28 -2.79 -3.38 25.17
N MET A 29 -3.34 -3.09 23.99
CA MET A 29 -2.74 -2.17 23.05
C MET A 29 -3.77 -1.13 22.64
N TYR A 30 -3.36 0.13 22.66
CA TYR A 30 -4.16 1.21 22.13
C TYR A 30 -4.32 1.06 20.62
N GLY A 31 -5.56 1.02 20.16
CA GLY A 31 -5.93 0.99 18.75
C GLY A 31 -6.64 2.29 18.37
N GLN A 32 -6.30 2.84 17.22
CA GLN A 32 -6.94 4.04 16.68
C GLN A 32 -7.11 3.89 15.18
N ALA A 33 -8.30 4.23 14.69
CA ALA A 33 -8.67 4.15 13.28
C ALA A 33 -9.36 5.44 12.87
N ARG A 34 -8.85 6.07 11.82
CA ARG A 34 -9.57 7.16 11.16
C ARG A 34 -10.69 6.57 10.33
N VAL A 35 -11.91 7.05 10.55
CA VAL A 35 -13.08 6.71 9.73
C VAL A 35 -13.49 7.94 8.94
N GLN A 36 -13.51 7.82 7.62
CA GLN A 36 -14.01 8.86 6.72
C GLN A 36 -15.05 8.25 5.80
N ASN A 37 -16.29 8.68 5.95
CA ASN A 37 -17.37 8.33 5.07
C ASN A 37 -18.40 9.46 5.06
N ASP A 38 -18.90 9.82 3.88
CA ASP A 38 -19.90 10.86 3.69
C ASP A 38 -21.33 10.29 3.86
N ASP A 39 -21.48 8.96 3.76
CA ASP A 39 -22.75 8.25 3.93
C ASP A 39 -22.95 7.78 5.38
N ASP A 40 -24.21 7.49 5.75
CA ASP A 40 -24.51 6.82 7.02
C ASP A 40 -23.84 5.44 7.06
N PHE A 41 -23.14 5.15 8.15
CA PHE A 41 -22.39 3.90 8.30
C PHE A 41 -22.56 3.27 9.68
N LEU A 42 -22.33 1.96 9.73
CA LEU A 42 -22.16 1.21 10.97
C LEU A 42 -20.69 0.83 11.14
N VAL A 43 -20.21 0.82 12.37
CA VAL A 43 -18.87 0.33 12.71
C VAL A 43 -18.99 -1.13 13.18
N ALA A 44 -18.21 -2.02 12.57
CA ALA A 44 -18.16 -3.43 12.92
C ALA A 44 -16.74 -3.85 13.33
N PHE A 45 -16.65 -4.61 14.41
CA PHE A 45 -15.40 -5.23 14.86
C PHE A 45 -15.42 -6.70 14.51
N GLU A 46 -14.40 -7.16 13.79
CA GLU A 46 -14.25 -8.56 13.41
C GLU A 46 -12.96 -9.13 14.01
N GLY A 47 -13.10 -10.29 14.64
CA GLY A 47 -11.97 -11.10 15.05
C GLY A 47 -11.95 -12.41 14.26
N THR A 48 -10.84 -12.70 13.58
CA THR A 48 -10.67 -13.97 12.87
C THR A 48 -9.61 -14.83 13.57
N TRP A 49 -9.94 -16.10 13.78
CA TRP A 49 -9.06 -17.11 14.36
C TRP A 49 -8.70 -18.14 13.29
N GLY A 50 -7.44 -18.59 13.22
CA GLY A 50 -6.96 -19.61 12.26
C GLY A 50 -7.09 -21.06 12.75
N SER A 51 -7.20 -22.04 11.85
CA SER A 51 -7.53 -23.45 12.19
C SER A 51 -6.58 -24.22 13.13
N SER A 52 -5.41 -23.68 13.50
CA SER A 52 -4.53 -24.30 14.50
C SER A 52 -5.10 -24.15 15.90
N ARG A 53 -5.21 -25.26 16.63
CA ARG A 53 -5.81 -25.42 17.98
C ARG A 53 -5.03 -24.74 19.13
N GLY A 54 -4.56 -23.51 18.94
CA GLY A 54 -3.85 -22.72 19.95
C GLY A 54 -4.65 -21.50 20.35
N ASN A 55 -5.00 -21.41 21.64
CA ASN A 55 -5.73 -20.31 22.30
C ASN A 55 -5.32 -18.91 21.81
N GLY A 56 -6.15 -18.30 20.96
CA GLY A 56 -6.13 -16.87 20.66
C GLY A 56 -7.31 -16.18 21.32
N PHE A 57 -7.06 -15.22 22.21
CA PHE A 57 -8.10 -14.38 22.75
C PHE A 57 -8.13 -13.06 21.99
N MET A 58 -9.33 -12.53 21.81
CA MET A 58 -9.55 -11.18 21.30
C MET A 58 -10.46 -10.48 22.29
N ALA A 59 -10.04 -9.31 22.73
CA ALA A 59 -10.80 -8.46 23.62
C ALA A 59 -10.69 -7.02 23.12
N LEU A 60 -11.77 -6.28 23.31
CA LEU A 60 -11.86 -4.85 23.07
C LEU A 60 -12.37 -4.23 24.35
N ASP A 61 -11.87 -3.06 24.69
CA ASP A 61 -12.28 -2.31 25.87
C ASP A 61 -12.21 -0.81 25.56
N ASP A 62 -12.94 0.00 26.33
CA ASP A 62 -12.89 1.47 26.28
C ASP A 62 -13.07 2.10 24.87
N ILE A 63 -14.10 1.68 24.15
CA ILE A 63 -14.39 2.19 22.81
C ILE A 63 -14.92 3.63 22.91
N THR A 64 -14.18 4.57 22.32
CA THR A 64 -14.57 5.99 22.24
C THR A 64 -14.66 6.44 20.79
N LEU A 65 -15.74 7.13 20.43
CA LEU A 65 -15.91 7.79 19.15
C LEU A 65 -15.84 9.30 19.36
N PHE A 66 -15.02 9.99 18.58
CA PHE A 66 -14.90 11.44 18.61
C PHE A 66 -14.78 11.99 17.19
N THR A 67 -15.20 13.23 17.02
CA THR A 67 -15.07 13.96 15.76
C THR A 67 -13.67 14.53 15.64
N GLY A 68 -13.13 14.55 14.42
CA GLY A 68 -11.80 15.06 14.12
C GLY A 68 -10.94 14.04 13.38
N ASP A 69 -9.74 14.49 13.02
CA ASP A 69 -8.77 13.64 12.32
C ASP A 69 -7.84 12.95 13.33
N CYS A 70 -7.40 11.74 13.00
CA CYS A 70 -6.43 11.00 13.78
C CYS A 70 -5.55 10.09 12.91
N SER A 71 -4.38 9.75 13.43
CA SER A 71 -3.50 8.75 12.82
C SER A 71 -3.97 7.33 13.12
N THR A 72 -3.73 6.42 12.19
CA THR A 72 -3.90 4.97 12.42
C THR A 72 -2.83 4.48 13.40
N MET A 73 -3.27 3.87 14.51
CA MET A 73 -2.39 3.32 15.55
C MET A 73 -2.76 1.88 15.92
N PRO A 74 -1.78 1.03 16.31
CA PRO A 74 -0.33 1.28 16.27
C PRO A 74 0.19 1.32 14.82
N GLU A 75 1.45 1.71 14.61
CA GLU A 75 2.07 1.82 13.25
C GLU A 75 1.93 0.55 12.39
N LYS A 76 1.97 -0.62 13.03
CA LYS A 76 1.78 -1.93 12.38
C LYS A 76 0.32 -2.19 11.93
N ALA A 77 -0.64 -1.35 12.32
CA ALA A 77 -2.01 -1.44 11.84
C ALA A 77 -2.09 -1.01 10.37
N MET A 78 -2.99 -1.66 9.63
CA MET A 78 -3.19 -1.47 8.20
C MET A 78 -4.58 -0.92 7.91
N THR A 79 -4.67 -0.03 6.92
CA THR A 79 -5.95 0.42 6.34
C THR A 79 -6.30 -0.40 5.09
N SER A 80 -7.47 -0.16 4.47
CA SER A 80 -7.84 -0.73 3.17
C SER A 80 -6.85 -0.42 2.05
N LYS A 81 -6.01 0.60 2.22
CA LYS A 81 -5.10 1.11 1.20
C LYS A 81 -3.65 0.66 1.39
N ASP A 82 -3.31 0.15 2.57
CA ASP A 82 -1.98 -0.36 2.89
C ASP A 82 -1.77 -1.78 2.35
N CYS A 83 -0.53 -2.15 2.04
CA CYS A 83 -0.16 -3.53 1.74
C CYS A 83 1.25 -3.90 2.20
N ASP A 84 1.33 -4.90 3.08
CA ASP A 84 2.54 -5.45 3.69
C ASP A 84 3.05 -6.72 2.98
N PHE A 85 2.33 -7.18 1.95
CA PHE A 85 2.62 -8.34 1.10
C PHE A 85 2.82 -9.70 1.78
N GLN A 86 2.61 -9.77 3.09
CA GLN A 86 2.91 -10.92 3.94
C GLN A 86 2.15 -12.20 3.56
N ARG A 87 0.87 -12.03 3.20
CA ARG A 87 -0.04 -13.13 2.86
C ARG A 87 -0.27 -13.21 1.35
N ASP A 88 -0.54 -12.07 0.75
CA ASP A 88 -0.95 -11.90 -0.64
C ASP A 88 -0.62 -10.48 -1.13
N ALA A 89 -1.00 -10.16 -2.37
CA ALA A 89 -0.90 -8.82 -2.94
C ALA A 89 -1.95 -7.84 -2.40
N CYS A 90 -2.64 -8.19 -1.30
CA CYS A 90 -3.82 -7.48 -0.84
C CYS A 90 -4.83 -7.36 -2.01
N GLN A 91 -5.28 -6.14 -2.31
CA GLN A 91 -6.11 -5.86 -3.48
C GLN A 91 -5.33 -5.27 -4.67
N TRP A 92 -3.99 -5.19 -4.58
CA TRP A 92 -3.15 -4.76 -5.69
C TRP A 92 -3.12 -5.81 -6.80
N LYS A 93 -3.13 -5.36 -8.05
CA LYS A 93 -3.22 -6.22 -9.22
C LYS A 93 -2.04 -5.99 -10.15
N ASN A 94 -1.48 -7.09 -10.64
CA ASN A 94 -0.58 -7.03 -11.78
C ASN A 94 -1.39 -6.73 -13.04
N THR A 95 -1.11 -5.58 -13.65
CA THR A 95 -1.74 -5.08 -14.87
C THR A 95 -0.73 -4.96 -16.01
N THR A 96 0.39 -5.68 -15.91
CA THR A 96 1.39 -5.79 -16.97
C THR A 96 0.75 -6.40 -18.22
N THR A 97 0.89 -5.72 -19.35
CA THR A 97 0.38 -6.16 -20.65
C THR A 97 1.33 -7.15 -21.35
N ASP A 98 2.59 -7.20 -20.93
CA ASP A 98 3.59 -8.13 -21.44
C ASP A 98 3.33 -9.56 -20.92
N SER A 99 3.20 -10.52 -21.83
CA SER A 99 2.83 -11.92 -21.50
C SER A 99 3.93 -12.67 -20.74
N ASP A 100 5.18 -12.27 -20.96
CA ASP A 100 6.34 -13.02 -20.51
C ASP A 100 6.80 -12.58 -19.11
N PHE A 101 6.26 -11.47 -18.61
CA PHE A 101 6.74 -10.80 -17.40
C PHE A 101 5.61 -10.44 -16.46
N ARG A 102 5.70 -10.90 -15.21
CA ARG A 102 4.67 -10.68 -14.19
C ARG A 102 5.28 -10.40 -12.81
N TRP A 103 4.65 -9.50 -12.05
CA TRP A 103 4.87 -9.36 -10.61
C TRP A 103 4.62 -10.71 -9.91
N THR A 104 5.52 -11.08 -9.02
CA THR A 104 5.44 -12.31 -8.22
C THR A 104 5.84 -12.02 -6.78
N THR A 105 5.48 -12.91 -5.86
CA THR A 105 5.93 -12.82 -4.46
C THR A 105 7.38 -13.28 -4.33
N ALA A 106 8.14 -12.62 -3.46
CA ALA A 106 9.51 -13.00 -3.17
C ALA A 106 9.54 -14.36 -2.47
N SER A 107 10.35 -15.30 -2.94
CA SER A 107 10.75 -16.45 -2.12
C SER A 107 12.01 -16.08 -1.32
N ILE A 108 12.20 -16.70 -0.15
CA ILE A 108 13.41 -16.50 0.68
C ILE A 108 14.71 -16.70 -0.12
N SER A 109 14.69 -17.62 -1.09
CA SER A 109 15.81 -17.92 -2.00
C SER A 109 15.98 -16.94 -3.17
N ARG A 110 15.00 -16.07 -3.42
CA ARG A 110 14.96 -15.13 -4.56
C ARG A 110 14.59 -13.72 -4.09
N ARG A 111 14.99 -13.33 -2.89
CA ARG A 111 14.91 -11.95 -2.36
C ARG A 111 16.32 -11.35 -2.27
N PRO A 112 16.50 -10.02 -2.32
CA PRO A 112 17.79 -9.41 -2.06
C PRO A 112 18.28 -9.80 -0.66
N ALA A 113 19.58 -10.07 -0.50
CA ALA A 113 20.16 -10.56 0.76
C ALA A 113 19.93 -9.60 1.95
N THR A 114 19.70 -8.32 1.66
CA THR A 114 19.42 -7.20 2.58
C THR A 114 17.95 -7.05 2.96
N CYS A 115 17.05 -7.90 2.44
CA CYS A 115 15.67 -7.92 2.88
C CYS A 115 15.62 -8.35 4.36
N PRO A 116 15.16 -7.50 5.29
CA PRO A 116 15.05 -7.89 6.69
C PRO A 116 14.09 -9.07 6.78
N THR A 117 14.51 -10.17 7.40
CA THR A 117 13.53 -11.16 7.88
C THR A 117 12.82 -10.53 9.06
N THR A 118 11.53 -10.24 8.95
CA THR A 118 10.76 -10.05 10.19
C THR A 118 10.83 -11.36 11.01
N PRO A 119 10.64 -11.31 12.34
CA PRO A 119 10.70 -12.50 13.20
C PRO A 119 9.73 -13.63 12.79
N SER A 120 8.75 -13.35 11.92
CA SER A 120 7.78 -14.29 11.38
C SER A 120 8.13 -14.87 9.99
N GLY A 121 9.30 -14.57 9.42
CA GLY A 121 9.70 -15.10 8.10
C GLY A 121 8.94 -14.49 6.92
N ALA A 122 8.60 -13.20 7.04
CA ALA A 122 7.83 -12.41 6.08
C ALA A 122 8.18 -12.58 4.59
N ARG A 123 7.14 -12.67 3.76
CA ARG A 123 7.22 -12.66 2.30
C ARG A 123 6.97 -11.24 1.79
N SER A 124 7.98 -10.60 1.21
CA SER A 124 7.83 -9.31 0.51
C SER A 124 7.25 -9.52 -0.90
N ALA A 125 6.66 -8.49 -1.52
CA ALA A 125 6.38 -8.48 -2.96
C ALA A 125 7.62 -8.10 -3.77
N THR A 126 8.55 -9.03 -3.90
CA THR A 126 9.71 -8.82 -4.75
C THR A 126 9.50 -9.36 -6.16
N LEU A 127 9.70 -8.52 -7.16
CA LEU A 127 10.00 -8.96 -8.51
C LEU A 127 11.52 -9.09 -8.67
N LEU A 128 12.04 -10.29 -8.42
CA LEU A 128 13.41 -10.65 -8.83
C LEU A 128 13.33 -11.53 -10.08
N ARG A 129 13.68 -10.93 -11.21
CA ARG A 129 13.91 -11.65 -12.46
C ARG A 129 15.15 -12.54 -12.32
N ARG A 130 15.13 -13.70 -12.97
CA ARG A 130 16.34 -14.43 -13.38
C ARG A 130 16.92 -13.72 -14.61
N VAL A 131 18.08 -13.09 -14.48
CA VAL A 131 18.82 -12.43 -15.58
C VAL A 131 18.92 -13.39 -16.77
N GLN A 132 18.36 -13.01 -17.93
CA GLN A 132 18.67 -13.67 -19.21
C GLN A 132 19.51 -12.69 -20.04
N PRO A 133 20.71 -13.09 -20.50
CA PRO A 133 21.51 -12.30 -21.41
C PRO A 133 20.72 -11.97 -22.69
N GLY A 134 20.73 -10.70 -23.12
CA GLY A 134 20.09 -10.25 -24.37
C GLY A 134 18.62 -9.82 -24.27
N ALA A 135 18.04 -9.71 -23.07
CA ALA A 135 16.64 -9.28 -22.94
C ALA A 135 16.44 -7.77 -23.16
N ARG A 136 15.38 -7.42 -23.89
CA ARG A 136 14.94 -6.03 -24.09
C ARG A 136 14.51 -5.36 -22.78
N PRO A 137 14.62 -4.02 -22.64
CA PRO A 137 14.01 -3.29 -21.53
C PRO A 137 12.50 -3.53 -21.51
N GLN A 138 11.91 -3.75 -20.33
CA GLN A 138 10.51 -4.12 -20.17
C GLN A 138 9.84 -3.32 -19.08
N SER A 139 8.57 -2.98 -19.29
CA SER A 139 7.73 -2.27 -18.32
C SER A 139 6.81 -3.25 -17.61
N LEU A 140 6.84 -3.20 -16.28
CA LEU A 140 5.94 -3.96 -15.41
C LEU A 140 5.02 -2.99 -14.68
N THR A 141 3.72 -3.25 -14.67
CA THR A 141 2.73 -2.38 -14.04
C THR A 141 2.02 -3.12 -12.90
N PHE A 142 2.03 -2.48 -11.73
CA PHE A 142 1.30 -2.94 -10.55
C PHE A 142 0.34 -1.86 -10.09
N THR A 143 -0.95 -2.15 -10.11
CA THR A 143 -2.01 -1.15 -9.91
C THR A 143 -2.74 -1.37 -8.60
N SER A 144 -2.97 -0.28 -7.89
CA SER A 144 -3.70 -0.26 -6.62
C SER A 144 -5.19 -0.56 -6.81
N PRO A 145 -5.90 -0.87 -5.71
CA PRO A 145 -7.37 -0.79 -5.65
C PRO A 145 -7.85 0.62 -6.02
N PRO A 146 -9.14 0.79 -6.36
CA PRO A 146 -9.67 2.12 -6.57
C PRO A 146 -9.62 2.91 -5.24
N TRP A 147 -9.18 4.15 -5.35
CA TRP A 147 -9.31 5.14 -4.30
C TRP A 147 -10.54 5.97 -4.63
N THR A 148 -11.49 6.00 -3.72
CA THR A 148 -12.68 6.85 -3.82
C THR A 148 -12.30 8.25 -3.36
N SER A 149 -12.72 9.26 -4.12
CA SER A 149 -12.51 10.67 -3.84
C SER A 149 -13.03 11.04 -2.46
N GLN A 150 -12.27 11.85 -1.75
CA GLN A 150 -12.74 12.54 -0.55
C GLN A 150 -13.34 13.86 -1.00
N LYS A 151 -14.61 13.87 -1.45
CA LYS A 151 -15.28 15.11 -1.87
C LYS A 151 -15.49 16.04 -0.68
N THR A 152 -14.47 16.80 -0.31
CA THR A 152 -14.70 18.03 0.44
C THR A 152 -15.38 19.02 -0.50
N ALA A 153 -16.51 19.60 -0.11
CA ALA A 153 -17.31 20.48 -0.94
C ALA A 153 -16.57 21.79 -1.28
N ARG A 154 -15.69 21.78 -2.29
CA ARG A 154 -15.24 22.97 -3.04
C ARG A 154 -14.83 22.57 -4.45
N PRO A 155 -15.18 23.35 -5.49
CA PRO A 155 -14.79 23.02 -6.84
C PRO A 155 -13.36 23.53 -7.09
N SER A 156 -12.41 22.62 -7.28
CA SER A 156 -11.13 22.97 -7.90
C SER A 156 -10.59 21.81 -8.73
N VAL A 157 -10.57 22.06 -10.04
CA VAL A 157 -9.65 21.62 -11.10
C VAL A 157 -9.00 20.23 -10.95
N SER A 158 -9.33 19.32 -11.87
CA SER A 158 -8.65 18.03 -12.06
C SER A 158 -7.15 18.19 -12.31
N PRO A 159 -6.34 17.28 -11.74
CA PRO A 159 -5.08 16.91 -12.36
C PRO A 159 -4.92 15.38 -12.50
N SER A 160 -4.47 14.98 -13.68
CA SER A 160 -3.97 13.65 -13.98
C SER A 160 -2.52 13.52 -13.50
N ASP A 161 -2.31 13.16 -12.23
CA ASP A 161 -0.97 13.01 -11.66
C ASP A 161 -0.54 11.53 -11.63
N LEU A 162 -0.06 11.03 -12.77
CA LEU A 162 0.80 9.85 -12.81
C LEU A 162 2.21 10.31 -12.43
N VAL A 163 2.74 9.96 -11.25
CA VAL A 163 4.14 10.21 -10.93
C VAL A 163 5.00 9.06 -11.48
N SER A 164 5.91 9.36 -12.41
CA SER A 164 6.90 8.40 -12.91
C SER A 164 8.29 8.78 -12.41
N GLY A 165 8.76 8.08 -11.37
CA GLY A 165 10.14 8.20 -10.92
C GLY A 165 11.08 7.39 -11.83
N ARG A 166 12.02 8.05 -12.52
CA ARG A 166 13.13 7.36 -13.19
C ARG A 166 14.35 7.29 -12.26
N GLY A 167 14.44 6.23 -11.46
CA GLY A 167 15.67 5.93 -10.71
C GLY A 167 16.73 5.30 -11.62
N GLN A 168 17.78 6.02 -11.97
CA GLN A 168 18.90 5.48 -12.75
C GLN A 168 20.14 5.29 -11.86
N HIS A 169 20.14 4.24 -11.04
CA HIS A 169 21.29 3.94 -10.18
C HIS A 169 22.23 2.94 -10.86
N ARG A 170 23.42 3.41 -11.24
CA ARG A 170 24.52 2.53 -11.66
C ARG A 170 25.28 2.06 -10.42
N HIS A 171 25.26 0.75 -10.15
CA HIS A 171 26.18 0.05 -9.24
C HIS A 171 26.07 0.31 -7.72
N ALA A 172 24.94 0.76 -7.18
CA ALA A 172 24.70 0.66 -5.73
C ALA A 172 24.28 -0.77 -5.36
N ALA A 173 24.77 -1.29 -4.23
CA ALA A 173 24.28 -2.55 -3.64
C ALA A 173 22.75 -2.50 -3.47
N PRO A 174 22.04 -3.65 -3.45
CA PRO A 174 20.59 -3.65 -3.31
C PRO A 174 20.22 -3.26 -1.87
N GLU A 175 20.19 -1.97 -1.56
CA GLU A 175 19.64 -1.45 -0.30
C GLU A 175 18.20 -1.00 -0.50
N TRP A 176 17.37 -1.21 0.52
CA TRP A 176 16.00 -0.72 0.53
C TRP A 176 16.03 0.80 0.61
N GLN A 177 15.32 1.44 -0.32
CA GLN A 177 15.14 2.88 -0.33
C GLN A 177 13.68 3.18 -0.05
N PHE A 178 13.45 4.13 0.85
CA PHE A 178 12.12 4.65 1.13
C PHE A 178 11.72 5.68 0.06
N GLY A 179 10.63 5.38 -0.66
CA GLY A 179 10.00 6.30 -1.60
C GLY A 179 8.74 6.93 -1.01
N GLN A 180 8.46 8.18 -1.38
CA GLN A 180 7.28 8.89 -0.90
C GLN A 180 6.74 9.82 -1.98
N VAL A 181 5.43 9.81 -2.20
CA VAL A 181 4.77 10.63 -3.21
C VAL A 181 3.45 11.16 -2.67
N GLN A 182 3.19 12.44 -2.90
CA GLN A 182 1.89 13.05 -2.60
C GLN A 182 0.95 12.79 -3.78
N VAL A 183 -0.30 12.42 -3.47
CA VAL A 183 -1.35 12.18 -4.46
C VAL A 183 -2.53 13.11 -4.18
N ASN A 184 -3.15 13.66 -5.23
CA ASN A 184 -4.41 14.41 -5.09
C ASN A 184 -5.58 13.41 -4.93
N THR A 185 -6.40 13.61 -3.91
CA THR A 185 -7.54 12.75 -3.56
C THR A 185 -8.92 13.34 -3.91
N ASP A 186 -8.96 14.45 -4.66
CA ASP A 186 -10.20 15.15 -5.03
C ASP A 186 -11.07 14.35 -6.02
N THR A 187 -10.46 13.45 -6.78
CA THR A 187 -11.13 12.57 -7.75
C THR A 187 -10.75 11.13 -7.52
N ASP A 188 -11.62 10.19 -7.90
CA ASP A 188 -11.29 8.76 -7.84
C ASP A 188 -10.04 8.46 -8.67
N PHE A 189 -9.10 7.70 -8.11
CA PHE A 189 -7.84 7.39 -8.78
C PHE A 189 -7.33 5.98 -8.50
N ARG A 190 -6.31 5.58 -9.24
CA ARG A 190 -5.50 4.38 -8.98
C ARG A 190 -4.03 4.74 -9.07
N VAL A 191 -3.24 4.22 -8.13
CA VAL A 191 -1.79 4.30 -8.20
C VAL A 191 -1.29 3.14 -9.05
N SER A 192 -0.49 3.44 -10.08
CA SER A 192 0.20 2.42 -10.87
C SER A 192 1.70 2.58 -10.70
N ILE A 193 2.34 1.55 -10.14
CA ILE A 193 3.79 1.50 -10.02
C ILE A 193 4.35 0.80 -11.25
N ILE A 194 5.18 1.53 -11.99
CA ILE A 194 5.76 1.06 -13.25
C ILE A 194 7.27 0.92 -13.08
N GLY A 195 7.78 -0.30 -13.22
CA GLY A 195 9.21 -0.59 -13.19
C GLY A 195 9.74 -0.90 -14.59
N MET A 196 10.87 -0.28 -14.98
CA MET A 196 11.58 -0.61 -16.22
C MET A 196 13.01 -1.05 -15.96
N ALA A 197 13.35 -2.30 -16.27
CA ALA A 197 14.71 -2.83 -16.09
C ALA A 197 15.17 -3.60 -17.33
N SER A 198 16.45 -3.41 -17.70
CA SER A 198 17.15 -4.20 -18.72
C SER A 198 17.99 -5.34 -18.11
N ASN A 199 18.46 -5.16 -16.87
CA ASN A 199 19.18 -6.16 -16.07
C ASN A 199 18.76 -6.05 -14.60
N GLY A 200 18.46 -7.18 -13.95
CA GLY A 200 17.91 -7.21 -12.58
C GLY A 200 16.39 -7.13 -12.51
N GLY A 201 15.87 -6.45 -11.48
CA GLY A 201 14.43 -6.26 -11.20
C GLY A 201 14.19 -5.26 -10.08
N PHE A 202 12.92 -5.02 -9.73
CA PHE A 202 12.52 -4.10 -8.66
C PHE A 202 11.84 -4.88 -7.53
N ALA A 203 12.11 -4.47 -6.30
CA ALA A 203 11.40 -4.96 -5.13
C ALA A 203 10.58 -3.82 -4.54
N ILE A 204 9.36 -4.12 -4.11
CA ILE A 204 8.52 -3.19 -3.36
C ILE A 204 8.05 -3.94 -2.12
N ASP A 205 8.05 -3.24 -1.00
CA ASP A 205 7.50 -3.76 0.24
C ASP A 205 6.86 -2.61 1.02
N ASP A 206 5.99 -2.96 1.97
CA ASP A 206 5.40 -2.03 2.94
C ASP A 206 4.81 -0.75 2.33
N ILE A 207 3.82 -0.92 1.45
CA ILE A 207 3.05 0.23 0.96
C ILE A 207 2.16 0.75 2.09
N LYS A 208 2.42 1.99 2.50
CA LYS A 208 1.71 2.69 3.56
C LYS A 208 1.15 4.01 3.10
N THR A 209 0.01 4.36 3.67
CA THR A 209 -0.77 5.53 3.30
C THR A 209 -1.00 6.40 4.53
N TYR A 210 -0.79 7.70 4.38
CA TYR A 210 -0.91 8.68 5.45
C TYR A 210 -1.73 9.86 4.96
N GLY A 211 -2.61 10.38 5.81
CA GLY A 211 -3.30 11.64 5.54
C GLY A 211 -2.34 12.82 5.68
N GLY A 212 -2.50 13.84 4.83
CA GLY A 212 -1.71 15.07 4.86
C GLY A 212 -0.73 15.22 3.69
N GLY A 213 0.01 16.34 3.69
CA GLY A 213 1.02 16.62 2.69
C GLY A 213 2.35 15.93 2.99
N CYS A 214 3.12 15.64 1.95
CA CYS A 214 4.48 15.11 2.10
C CYS A 214 5.44 15.62 1.04
N ARG A 215 6.74 15.56 1.33
CA ARG A 215 7.77 15.86 0.34
C ARG A 215 7.97 14.64 -0.55
N LEU A 216 8.15 14.86 -1.85
CA LEU A 216 8.53 13.83 -2.80
C LEU A 216 9.89 13.23 -2.40
N ARG A 217 9.98 11.90 -2.42
CA ARG A 217 11.23 11.16 -2.16
C ARG A 217 11.45 10.06 -3.21
N PRO A 218 12.71 9.84 -3.64
CA PRO A 218 13.91 10.59 -3.26
C PRO A 218 13.88 12.05 -3.78
N GLU A 219 14.73 12.93 -3.24
CA GLU A 219 14.67 14.38 -3.54
C GLU A 219 14.94 14.71 -5.02
N ASP A 220 15.60 13.80 -5.75
CA ASP A 220 15.86 13.89 -7.19
C ASP A 220 14.74 13.30 -8.06
N ALA A 221 13.65 12.83 -7.45
CA ALA A 221 12.48 12.38 -8.20
C ALA A 221 11.74 13.56 -8.83
N VAL A 222 11.18 13.34 -10.03
CA VAL A 222 10.45 14.34 -10.80
C VAL A 222 8.97 13.96 -10.86
N SER A 223 8.08 14.91 -10.54
CA SER A 223 6.64 14.74 -10.80
C SER A 223 6.35 15.04 -12.27
N ASN A 224 5.56 14.19 -12.94
CA ASN A 224 5.21 14.38 -14.36
C ASN A 224 4.38 15.65 -14.66
N GLY A 225 4.05 16.47 -13.65
CA GLY A 225 3.39 17.78 -13.80
C GLY A 225 4.37 18.97 -13.82
N GLU A 226 5.66 18.76 -13.57
CA GLU A 226 6.68 19.81 -13.63
C GLU A 226 7.56 19.54 -14.84
N GLU A 227 7.05 19.91 -16.01
CA GLU A 227 7.87 20.07 -17.20
C GLU A 227 8.91 21.14 -16.86
N THR A 228 10.16 20.72 -16.66
CA THR A 228 11.30 21.60 -16.41
C THR A 228 11.41 22.60 -17.56
N THR A 229 10.77 23.75 -17.41
CA THR A 229 11.11 24.97 -18.13
C THR A 229 12.44 25.43 -17.54
N THR A 230 13.53 24.92 -18.11
CA THR A 230 14.85 25.54 -17.91
C THR A 230 15.13 26.41 -19.14
N PRO A 231 15.68 27.63 -18.97
CA PRO A 231 15.72 28.68 -20.00
C PRO A 231 16.58 28.37 -21.21
#